data_AF-A0A6P0RIQ1-F1
#
_entry.id   AF-A0A6P0RIQ1-F1
#
_cell.length_a   1.000
_cell.length_b   1.000
_cell.length_c   1.000
_cell.angle_alpha   90.00
_cell.angle_beta   90.00
_cell.angle_gamma   90.00
#
_symmetry.space_group_name_H-M   'P 1'
#
loop_
_entity.id
_entity.type
_entity.pdbx_description
1 polymer ?
#
loop_
_entity_poly.entity_id
_entity_poly.type
_entity_poly.pdbx_seq_one_letter_code
_entity_poly.pdbx_strand_id
1 'polypeptide(L)' 'MTQTTQSQKKGILMTESAVKQVLFLREKQGKDLCLRVGVRQGGCSGMSYTMDFADRSTITEDDEVFDYDGFVRLVG' A
#
# COMPACT_ATOMS: atom_id res chain seq x y z
N MET A 1 9.71 -25.67 21.03
CA MET A 1 10.07 -24.73 19.94
C MET A 1 8.85 -24.63 19.03
N THR A 2 7.98 -23.64 19.23
CA THR A 2 6.77 -23.45 18.40
C THR A 2 6.98 -22.24 17.52
N GLN A 3 7.27 -22.49 16.25
CA GLN A 3 7.36 -21.45 15.23
C GLN A 3 5.93 -21.14 14.78
N THR A 4 5.36 -20.04 15.28
CA THR A 4 4.07 -19.53 14.81
C THR A 4 4.28 -18.92 13.44
N THR A 5 3.87 -19.64 12.40
CA THR A 5 3.73 -19.07 11.05
C THR A 5 2.60 -18.05 11.10
N GLN A 6 2.96 -16.78 11.24
CA GLN A 6 2.06 -15.64 11.23
C GLN A 6 1.54 -15.49 9.80
N SER A 7 0.33 -15.98 9.53
CA SER A 7 -0.40 -15.71 8.29
C SER A 7 -0.71 -14.22 8.27
N GLN A 8 0.21 -13.44 7.68
CA GLN A 8 0.08 -12.01 7.41
C GLN A 8 -1.17 -11.80 6.55
N LYS A 9 -2.31 -11.58 7.21
CA LYS A 9 -3.58 -11.34 6.56
C LYS A 9 -3.49 -9.93 5.98
N LYS A 10 -3.10 -9.81 4.71
CA LYS A 10 -3.03 -8.52 4.02
C LYS A 10 -4.38 -7.81 4.18
N GLY A 11 -4.41 -6.70 4.92
CA GLY A 11 -5.64 -5.97 5.21
C GLY A 11 -6.31 -5.38 3.96
N ILE A 12 -5.56 -5.33 2.86
CA ILE A 12 -5.99 -4.84 1.56
C ILE A 12 -5.81 -5.93 0.52
N LEU A 13 -6.78 -6.09 -0.38
CA LEU A 13 -6.69 -7.01 -1.51
C LEU A 13 -6.45 -6.20 -2.78
N MET A 14 -5.45 -6.60 -3.56
CA MET A 14 -5.11 -6.00 -4.85
C MET A 14 -5.40 -7.01 -5.94
N THR A 15 -6.12 -6.59 -6.99
CA THR A 15 -6.29 -7.40 -8.20
C THR A 15 -5.04 -7.32 -9.08
N GLU A 16 -4.84 -8.30 -9.96
CA GLU A 16 -3.73 -8.26 -10.92
C GLU A 16 -3.75 -7.01 -11.81
N SER A 17 -4.94 -6.55 -12.20
CA SER A 17 -5.12 -5.32 -12.98
C SER A 17 -4.70 -4.07 -12.21
N ALA A 18 -5.01 -4.01 -10.91
CA ALA A 18 -4.58 -2.90 -10.05
C ALA A 18 -3.06 -2.88 -9.88
N VAL A 19 -2.43 -4.05 -9.67
CA VAL A 19 -0.96 -4.16 -9.61
C VAL A 19 -0.31 -3.65 -10.90
N LYS A 20 -0.79 -4.10 -12.07
CA LYS A 20 -0.29 -3.64 -13.38
C LYS A 20 -0.43 -2.12 -13.55
N GLN A 21 -1.56 -1.55 -13.13
CA GLN A 21 -1.79 -0.12 -13.22
C GLN A 21 -0.82 0.68 -12.32
N VAL A 22 -0.60 0.22 -11.09
CA VAL A 22 0.30 0.87 -10.13
C VAL A 22 1.74 0.82 -10.64
N LEU A 23 2.17 -0.33 -11.18
CA LEU A 23 3.47 -0.49 -11.81
C LEU A 23 3.66 0.48 -12.99
N PHE A 24 2.69 0.55 -13.88
CA PHE A 24 2.72 1.47 -15.02
C PHE A 24 2.83 2.94 -14.58
N LEU A 25 2.06 3.34 -13.56
CA LEU A 25 2.11 4.71 -13.02
C LEU A 25 3.44 5.01 -12.33
N ARG A 26 4.03 4.03 -11.65
CA ARG A 26 5.34 4.12 -11.00
C ARG A 26 6.45 4.27 -12.06
N GLU A 27 6.44 3.45 -13.10
CA GLU A 27 7.39 3.56 -14.22
C GLU A 27 7.33 4.93 -14.89
N LYS A 28 6.12 5.47 -15.09
CA LYS A 28 5.92 6.81 -15.65
C LYS A 28 6.53 7.92 -14.79
N GLN A 29 6.58 7.74 -13.46
CA GLN A 29 7.22 8.70 -12.56
C GLN A 29 8.75 8.53 -12.49
N GLY A 30 9.30 7.41 -12.98
CA GLY A 30 10.74 7.17 -13.05
C GLY A 30 11.43 7.02 -11.69
N LYS A 31 10.67 6.71 -10.63
CA LYS A 31 11.17 6.60 -9.25
C LYS A 31 10.72 5.29 -8.59
N ASP A 32 11.51 4.82 -7.62
CA ASP A 32 11.15 3.69 -6.76
C ASP A 32 10.15 4.15 -5.68
N LEU A 33 8.88 4.27 -6.09
CA LEU A 33 7.79 4.76 -5.24
C LEU A 33 6.93 3.62 -4.71
N CYS A 34 6.41 3.83 -3.52
CA CYS A 34 5.46 2.96 -2.83
C CYS A 34 4.04 3.52 -2.97
N LEU A 35 3.02 2.67 -2.89
CA LEU A 35 1.62 3.12 -2.92
C LEU A 35 1.13 3.27 -1.48
N ARG A 36 0.88 4.49 -1.01
CA ARG A 36 0.27 4.75 0.29
C ARG A 36 -1.24 4.82 0.15
N VAL A 37 -1.95 4.06 0.98
CA VAL A 37 -3.41 4.07 1.05
C VAL A 37 -3.83 4.60 2.41
N GLY A 38 -4.40 5.79 2.45
CA GLY A 38 -4.90 6.41 3.67
C GLY A 38 -6.41 6.33 3.79
N VAL A 39 -6.92 6.40 5.02
CA VAL A 39 -8.34 6.63 5.29
C VAL A 39 -8.50 8.05 5.81
N ARG A 40 -9.34 8.84 5.13
CA ARG A 40 -9.73 10.18 5.57
C ARG A 40 -11.16 10.11 6.09
N GLN A 41 -11.35 10.51 7.34
CA GLN A 41 -12.69 10.72 7.88
C GLN A 41 -13.29 11.96 7.22
N GLY A 42 -14.37 11.78 6.45
CA GLY A 42 -15.21 12.89 6.01
C GLY A 42 -16.15 13.35 7.14
N GLY A 43 -16.89 14.43 6.90
CA GLY A 43 -17.92 14.93 7.81
C GLY A 43 -19.10 13.96 7.99
N CYS A 44 -20.32 14.47 8.19
CA CYS A 44 -21.51 13.69 8.58
C CYS A 44 -21.92 12.46 7.73
N SER A 45 -21.20 12.07 6.68
CA SER A 45 -21.66 11.05 5.73
C SER A 45 -20.60 10.09 5.16
N GLY A 46 -19.38 9.98 5.71
CA GLY A 46 -18.57 8.79 5.44
C GLY A 46 -17.06 8.92 5.44
N MET A 47 -16.41 7.76 5.40
CA MET A 47 -14.96 7.59 5.25
C MET A 47 -14.59 7.59 3.77
N SER A 48 -13.49 8.25 3.42
CA SER A 48 -12.92 8.25 2.07
C SER A 48 -11.55 7.59 2.08
N TYR A 49 -11.24 6.80 1.06
CA TYR A 49 -9.91 6.24 0.87
C TYR A 49 -9.09 7.13 -0.06
N THR A 50 -7.81 7.34 0.26
CA THR A 50 -6.87 8.06 -0.60
C THR A 50 -5.74 7.15 -1.01
N MET A 51 -5.30 7.25 -2.26
CA MET A 51 -4.17 6.48 -2.79
C MET A 51 -3.16 7.45 -3.38
N ASP A 52 -1.97 7.48 -2.81
CA ASP A 52 -0.89 8.40 -3.20
C ASP A 52 0.41 7.63 -3.37
N PHE A 53 1.29 8.11 -4.25
CA PHE A 53 2.65 7.57 -4.32
C PHE A 53 3.53 8.26 -3.27
N ALA A 54 4.22 7.45 -2.48
CA ALA A 54 5.11 7.91 -1.43
C ALA A 54 6.54 7.41 -1.69
N ASP A 55 7.53 8.25 -1.44
CA ASP A 55 8.93 7.84 -1.47
C ASP A 55 9.21 6.85 -0.34
N ARG A 56 10.05 5.86 -0.59
CA ARG A 56 10.41 4.83 0.39
C ARG A 56 11.00 5.42 1.68
N SER A 57 11.65 6.57 1.60
CA SER A 57 12.22 7.30 2.75
C SER A 57 11.16 7.95 3.65
N THR A 58 9.92 8.09 3.19
CA THR A 58 8.80 8.68 3.95
C THR A 58 7.97 7.65 4.70
N ILE A 59 8.38 6.37 4.63
CA ILE A 59 7.79 5.28 5.38
C ILE A 59 8.37 5.31 6.79
N THR A 60 7.48 5.31 7.77
CA THR A 60 7.72 5.37 9.20
C THR A 60 7.42 4.02 9.86
N GLU A 61 7.65 3.91 11.16
CA GLU A 61 7.37 2.68 11.92
C GLU A 61 5.88 2.46 12.17
N ASP A 62 5.07 3.51 12.09
CA ASP A 62 3.62 3.46 12.25
C ASP A 62 2.90 2.98 10.97
N ASP A 63 3.62 2.90 9.85
CA ASP A 63 3.07 2.52 8.56
C ASP A 63 2.98 0.98 8.43
N GLU A 64 1.78 0.46 8.18
CA GLU A 64 1.63 -0.97 7.88
C GLU A 64 2.06 -1.26 6.45
N VAL A 65 3.10 -2.07 6.31
CA VAL A 65 3.74 -2.37 5.04
C VAL A 65 3.27 -3.73 4.52
N PHE A 66 2.66 -3.73 3.33
CA PHE A 66 2.34 -4.95 2.61
C PHE A 66 3.06 -5.02 1.27
N ASP A 67 3.71 -6.15 0.99
CA ASP A 67 4.38 -6.38 -0.28
C ASP A 67 3.44 -7.16 -1.23
N TYR A 68 3.09 -6.57 -2.38
CA TYR A 68 2.38 -7.25 -3.45
C TYR A 68 3.29 -7.41 -4.66
N ASP A 69 3.47 -8.67 -5.05
CA ASP A 69 4.29 -9.13 -6.18
C ASP A 69 5.75 -8.62 -6.18
N GLY A 70 6.28 -8.14 -5.03
CA GLY A 70 7.65 -7.62 -4.91
C GLY A 70 7.80 -6.14 -5.28
N PHE A 71 6.71 -5.46 -5.67
CA PHE A 71 6.80 -4.13 -6.29
C PHE A 71 5.85 -3.08 -5.73
N VAL A 72 4.69 -3.47 -5.19
CA VAL A 72 3.77 -2.53 -4.56
C VAL A 72 3.88 -2.69 -3.05
N ARG A 73 4.55 -1.71 -2.44
CA ARG A 73 4.56 -1.56 -0.99
C ARG A 73 3.37 -0.72 -0.61
N LEU A 74 2.34 -1.35 -0.04
CA LEU A 74 1.19 -0.64 0.48
C LEU A 74 1.53 -0.12 1.86
N VAL A 75 1.20 1.15 2.10
CA VAL A 75 1.39 1.81 3.39
C VAL A 75 0.03 2.32 3.88
N GLY A 76 -0.45 1.82 5.01
CA GLY A 76 -1.75 2.17 5.61
C GLY A 76 -1.63 2.66 7.04
#